data_AF-A0A382LKL6-F1
#
_entry.id   AF-A0A382LKL6-F1
#
_cell.length_a   1.000
_cell.length_b   1.000
_cell.length_c   1.000
_cell.angle_alpha   90.00
_cell.angle_beta   90.00
_cell.angle_gamma   90.00
#
_symmetry.space_group_name_H-M   'P 1'
#
loop_
_entity.id
_entity.type
_entity.pdbx_description
1 polymer ?
#
loop_
_entity_poly.entity_id
_entity_poly.type
_entity_poly.pdbx_seq_one_letter_code
_entity_poly.pdbx_strand_id
1 'polypeptide(L)'
;VYVKTLKADLAVSEANNMKLEQSISDQRAVIEQVQADFKKQQEISKKLQETNLTLAKELADTEEKFNKVNASGKKRDVGALALKKAKIMEKVINKGTANANRCFEIATGSPLTEKEKNATKKSQINPECPSIANPNYVPYN
;
A
#
# COMPACT_ATOMS: atom_id res chain seq x y z
N VAL A 1 70.71 3.90 11.61
CA VAL A 1 69.42 4.51 12.04
C VAL A 1 68.47 4.68 10.86
N TYR A 2 68.91 5.30 9.75
CA TYR A 2 68.11 5.56 8.53
C TYR A 2 67.43 4.34 7.88
N VAL A 3 68.11 3.19 7.78
CA VAL A 3 67.50 1.97 7.20
C VAL A 3 66.40 1.38 8.09
N LYS A 4 66.47 1.59 9.41
CA LYS A 4 65.43 1.10 10.34
C LYS A 4 64.16 1.95 10.27
N THR A 5 64.29 3.27 10.08
CA THR A 5 63.14 4.17 9.92
C THR A 5 62.43 3.91 8.59
N LEU A 6 63.17 3.76 7.48
CA LEU A 6 62.59 3.41 6.18
C LEU A 6 61.78 2.10 6.20
N LYS A 7 62.26 1.07 6.92
CA LYS A 7 61.52 -0.19 7.08
C LYS A 7 60.24 -0.02 7.91
N ALA A 8 60.28 0.83 8.93
CA ALA A 8 59.09 1.13 9.74
C ALA A 8 58.05 1.92 8.94
N ASP A 9 58.49 2.91 8.16
CA ASP A 9 57.61 3.72 7.31
C ASP A 9 56.97 2.87 6.20
N LEU A 10 57.71 1.93 5.61
CA LEU A 10 57.17 0.97 4.64
C LEU A 10 56.07 0.09 5.26
N ALA A 11 56.31 -0.47 6.44
CA ALA A 11 55.32 -1.30 7.13
C ALA A 11 54.04 -0.52 7.49
N VAL A 12 54.19 0.75 7.90
CA VAL A 12 53.04 1.64 8.14
C VAL A 12 52.29 1.94 6.84
N SER A 13 53.01 2.18 5.75
CA SER A 13 52.40 2.43 4.43
C SER A 13 51.63 1.20 3.92
N GLU A 14 52.17 0.00 4.08
CA GLU A 14 51.50 -1.25 3.72
C GLU A 14 50.22 -1.46 4.55
N ALA A 15 50.29 -1.22 5.87
CA ALA A 15 49.14 -1.31 6.76
C ALA A 15 48.03 -0.29 6.40
N ASN A 16 48.42 0.92 6.00
CA ASN A 16 47.47 1.94 5.55
C ASN A 16 46.83 1.57 4.21
N ASN A 17 47.61 1.03 3.26
CA ASN A 17 47.07 0.56 1.98
C ASN A 17 46.05 -0.56 2.17
N MET A 18 46.32 -1.55 3.03
CA MET A 18 45.34 -2.59 3.36
C MET A 18 44.04 -2.01 3.92
N LYS A 19 44.11 -1.01 4.81
CA LYS A 19 42.92 -0.34 5.34
C LYS A 19 42.16 0.44 4.27
N LEU A 20 42.88 1.08 3.34
CA LEU A 20 42.26 1.80 2.22
C LEU A 20 41.55 0.83 1.28
N GLU A 21 42.17 -0.28 0.92
CA GLU A 21 41.55 -1.32 0.08
C GLU A 21 40.30 -1.90 0.73
N GLN A 22 40.37 -2.22 2.03
CA GLN A 22 39.20 -2.68 2.78
C GLN A 22 38.10 -1.61 2.80
N SER A 23 38.45 -0.36 3.09
CA SER A 23 37.48 0.74 3.12
C SER A 23 36.81 0.97 1.77
N ILE A 24 37.57 0.85 0.67
CA ILE A 24 37.04 0.95 -0.70
C ILE A 24 36.08 -0.22 -0.99
N SER A 25 36.42 -1.44 -0.56
CA SER A 25 35.54 -2.60 -0.70
C SER A 25 34.23 -2.40 0.05
N ASP A 26 34.30 -1.94 1.30
CA ASP A 26 33.12 -1.69 2.14
C ASP A 26 32.24 -0.58 1.53
N GLN A 27 32.87 0.51 1.04
CA GLN A 27 32.17 1.58 0.34
C GLN A 27 31.46 1.08 -0.93
N ARG A 28 32.11 0.22 -1.72
CA ARG A 28 31.47 -0.37 -2.91
C ARG A 28 30.25 -1.20 -2.55
N ALA A 29 30.35 -2.05 -1.53
CA ALA A 29 29.22 -2.86 -1.06
C ALA A 29 28.04 -1.99 -0.59
N VAL A 30 28.32 -0.91 0.16
CA VAL A 30 27.28 0.04 0.58
C VAL A 30 26.66 0.77 -0.62
N ILE A 31 27.46 1.20 -1.60
CA ILE A 31 26.94 1.86 -2.81
C ILE A 31 26.04 0.93 -3.61
N GLU A 32 26.42 -0.33 -3.76
CA GLU A 32 25.61 -1.36 -4.44
C GLU A 32 24.28 -1.57 -3.71
N GLN A 33 24.30 -1.65 -2.37
CA GLN A 33 23.09 -1.74 -1.56
C GLN A 33 22.19 -0.50 -1.73
N VAL A 34 22.76 0.70 -1.67
CA VAL A 34 22.01 1.96 -1.85
C VAL A 34 21.36 2.02 -3.23
N GLN A 35 22.05 1.58 -4.29
CA GLN A 35 21.47 1.49 -5.63
C GLN A 35 20.31 0.49 -5.69
N ALA A 36 20.44 -0.66 -5.05
CA ALA A 36 19.37 -1.66 -4.99
C ALA A 36 18.14 -1.12 -4.22
N ASP A 37 18.37 -0.43 -3.11
CA ASP A 37 17.29 0.13 -2.30
C ASP A 37 16.59 1.31 -3.00
N PHE A 38 17.33 2.13 -3.74
CA PHE A 38 16.73 3.19 -4.56
C PHE A 38 15.81 2.63 -5.65
N LYS A 39 16.22 1.54 -6.32
CA LYS A 39 15.36 0.84 -7.29
C LYS A 39 14.07 0.33 -6.63
N LYS A 40 14.17 -0.32 -5.47
CA LYS A 40 13.00 -0.77 -4.72
C LYS A 40 12.09 0.39 -4.32
N GLN A 41 12.65 1.51 -3.85
CA GLN A 41 11.88 2.70 -3.49
C GLN A 41 11.12 3.27 -4.68
N GLN A 42 11.73 3.31 -5.87
CA GLN A 42 11.04 3.74 -7.10
C GLN A 42 9.87 2.82 -7.45
N GLU A 43 10.06 1.50 -7.37
CA GLU A 43 9.00 0.53 -7.64
C GLU A 43 7.83 0.65 -6.66
N ILE A 44 8.13 0.82 -5.36
CA ILE A 44 7.12 1.03 -4.32
C ILE A 44 6.36 2.34 -4.56
N SER A 45 7.08 3.42 -4.88
CA SER A 45 6.48 4.73 -5.17
C SER A 45 5.50 4.66 -6.34
N LYS A 46 5.88 3.96 -7.43
CA LYS A 46 5.01 3.75 -8.59
C LYS A 46 3.74 2.97 -8.22
N LYS A 47 3.88 1.85 -7.49
CA LYS A 47 2.73 1.06 -7.02
C LYS A 47 1.80 1.88 -6.11
N LEU A 48 2.37 2.72 -5.25
CA LEU A 48 1.59 3.59 -4.37
C LEU A 48 0.81 4.64 -5.16
N GLN A 49 1.41 5.24 -6.20
CA GLN A 49 0.72 6.18 -7.09
C GLN A 49 -0.45 5.51 -7.83
N GLU A 50 -0.23 4.32 -8.40
CA GLU A 50 -1.28 3.55 -9.08
C GLU A 50 -2.44 3.20 -8.13
N THR A 51 -2.11 2.80 -6.91
CA THR A 51 -3.09 2.51 -5.86
C THR A 51 -3.88 3.77 -5.48
N ASN A 52 -3.21 4.91 -5.28
CA ASN A 52 -3.86 6.17 -4.95
C ASN A 52 -4.83 6.63 -6.05
N LEU A 53 -4.46 6.51 -7.32
CA LEU A 53 -5.35 6.83 -8.44
C LEU A 53 -6.60 5.92 -8.45
N THR A 54 -6.41 4.64 -8.17
CA THR A 54 -7.51 3.66 -8.11
C THR A 54 -8.46 3.99 -6.96
N LEU A 55 -7.92 4.24 -5.76
CA LEU A 55 -8.71 4.61 -4.58
C LEU A 55 -9.45 5.94 -4.76
N ALA A 56 -8.83 6.94 -5.42
CA ALA A 56 -9.49 8.20 -5.74
C ALA A 56 -10.71 7.99 -6.66
N LYS A 57 -10.61 7.09 -7.64
CA LYS A 57 -11.73 6.71 -8.49
C LYS A 57 -12.82 5.97 -7.70
N GLU A 58 -12.44 5.03 -6.85
CA GLU A 58 -13.40 4.29 -6.00
C GLU A 58 -14.14 5.23 -5.03
N LEU A 59 -13.47 6.27 -4.52
CA LEU A 59 -14.10 7.30 -3.71
C LEU A 59 -15.14 8.09 -4.51
N ALA A 60 -14.79 8.54 -5.73
CA ALA A 60 -15.73 9.24 -6.61
C ALA A 60 -16.96 8.36 -6.97
N ASP A 61 -16.74 7.09 -7.31
CA ASP A 61 -17.81 6.12 -7.58
C ASP A 61 -18.71 5.94 -6.34
N THR A 62 -18.13 6.01 -5.15
CA THR A 62 -18.87 5.90 -3.88
C THR A 62 -19.71 7.14 -3.62
N GLU A 63 -19.17 8.33 -3.84
CA GLU A 63 -19.93 9.59 -3.77
C GLU A 63 -21.10 9.62 -4.75
N GLU A 64 -20.91 9.12 -5.98
CA GLU A 64 -21.97 9.02 -6.98
C GLU A 64 -23.10 8.10 -6.51
N LYS A 65 -22.80 6.95 -5.88
CA LYS A 65 -23.81 6.02 -5.36
C LYS A 65 -24.77 6.66 -4.36
N PHE A 66 -24.30 7.61 -3.53
CA PHE A 66 -25.16 8.34 -2.59
C PHE A 66 -26.04 9.37 -3.29
N ASN A 67 -25.55 9.97 -4.38
CA ASN A 67 -26.25 10.99 -5.14
C ASN A 67 -27.08 10.45 -6.30
N LYS A 68 -27.03 9.13 -6.55
CA LYS A 68 -27.68 8.48 -7.67
C LYS A 68 -29.20 8.74 -7.69
N VAL A 69 -29.67 9.19 -8.83
CA VAL A 69 -31.09 9.43 -9.13
C VAL A 69 -31.73 8.10 -9.55
N ASN A 70 -32.86 7.74 -8.96
CA ASN A 70 -33.60 6.54 -9.36
C ASN A 70 -34.35 6.76 -10.68
N ALA A 71 -34.94 5.69 -11.25
CA ALA A 71 -35.71 5.74 -12.50
C ALA A 71 -36.89 6.74 -12.48
N SER A 72 -37.30 7.21 -11.29
CA SER A 72 -38.37 8.19 -11.10
C SER A 72 -37.84 9.62 -10.92
N GLY A 73 -36.57 9.88 -11.21
CA GLY A 73 -35.99 11.23 -11.14
C GLY A 73 -35.70 11.73 -9.71
N LYS A 74 -35.82 10.87 -8.68
CA LYS A 74 -35.58 11.25 -7.28
C LYS A 74 -34.20 10.78 -6.83
N LYS A 75 -33.43 11.70 -6.21
CA LYS A 75 -32.18 11.36 -5.51
C LYS A 75 -32.47 10.44 -4.33
N ARG A 76 -31.50 9.58 -4.00
CA ARG A 76 -31.57 8.71 -2.83
C ARG A 76 -31.44 9.54 -1.55
N ASP A 77 -32.57 9.84 -0.92
CA ASP A 77 -32.59 10.51 0.38
C ASP A 77 -32.39 9.49 1.50
N VAL A 78 -31.14 9.38 1.97
CA VAL A 78 -30.76 8.48 3.06
C VAL A 78 -31.43 8.91 4.38
N GLY A 79 -31.64 10.21 4.60
CA GLY A 79 -32.29 10.73 5.81
C GLY A 79 -33.76 10.33 5.87
N ALA A 80 -34.51 10.52 4.78
CA ALA A 80 -35.90 10.06 4.69
C ALA A 80 -36.01 8.52 4.80
N LEU A 81 -35.05 7.78 4.24
CA LEU A 81 -34.96 6.31 4.40
C LEU A 81 -34.67 5.89 5.84
N ALA A 82 -33.81 6.61 6.54
CA ALA A 82 -33.48 6.35 7.95
C ALA A 82 -34.70 6.59 8.85
N LEU A 83 -35.47 7.64 8.62
CA LEU A 83 -36.72 7.88 9.36
C LEU A 83 -37.75 6.78 9.12
N LYS A 84 -37.89 6.30 7.88
CA LYS A 84 -38.87 5.25 7.52
C LYS A 84 -38.43 3.84 7.89
N LYS A 85 -37.12 3.56 7.91
CA LYS A 85 -36.54 2.22 8.05
C LYS A 85 -35.30 2.23 8.95
N ALA A 86 -35.41 2.84 10.13
CA ALA A 86 -34.30 3.07 11.07
C ALA A 86 -33.45 1.81 11.32
N LYS A 87 -34.07 0.69 11.74
CA LYS A 87 -33.34 -0.57 12.02
C LYS A 87 -32.60 -1.15 10.81
N ILE A 88 -33.13 -0.98 9.61
CA ILE A 88 -32.48 -1.48 8.39
C ILE A 88 -31.30 -0.56 8.06
N MET A 89 -31.49 0.75 8.17
CA MET A 89 -30.42 1.71 7.93
C MET A 89 -29.28 1.59 8.92
N GLU A 90 -29.57 1.37 10.20
CA GLU A 90 -28.56 1.07 11.23
C GLU A 90 -27.68 -0.13 10.83
N LYS A 91 -28.30 -1.25 10.41
CA LYS A 91 -27.54 -2.43 9.95
C LYS A 91 -26.67 -2.14 8.74
N VAL A 92 -27.19 -1.38 7.77
CA VAL A 92 -26.46 -1.01 6.55
C VAL A 92 -25.26 -0.12 6.90
N ILE A 93 -25.46 0.90 7.74
CA ILE A 93 -24.41 1.82 8.18
C ILE A 93 -23.34 1.05 8.95
N ASN A 94 -23.71 0.27 9.96
CA ASN A 94 -22.75 -0.48 10.77
C ASN A 94 -21.93 -1.47 9.91
N LYS A 95 -22.57 -2.15 8.95
CA LYS A 95 -21.87 -3.01 8.01
C LYS A 95 -20.91 -2.22 7.11
N GLY A 96 -21.35 -1.08 6.58
CA GLY A 96 -20.51 -0.18 5.78
C GLY A 96 -19.30 0.32 6.57
N THR A 97 -19.49 0.74 7.82
CA THR A 97 -18.41 1.19 8.70
C THR A 97 -17.40 0.07 8.98
N ALA A 98 -17.87 -1.15 9.30
CA ALA A 98 -16.97 -2.29 9.50
C ALA A 98 -16.15 -2.62 8.24
N ASN A 99 -16.79 -2.57 7.07
CA ASN A 99 -16.14 -2.77 5.79
C ASN A 99 -15.09 -1.68 5.50
N ALA A 100 -15.43 -0.41 5.75
CA ALA A 100 -14.51 0.72 5.55
C ALA A 100 -13.28 0.63 6.47
N ASN A 101 -13.48 0.26 7.74
CA ASN A 101 -12.37 0.01 8.66
C ASN A 101 -11.47 -1.12 8.15
N ARG A 102 -12.06 -2.21 7.65
CA ARG A 102 -11.29 -3.31 7.06
C ARG A 102 -10.51 -2.87 5.81
N CYS A 103 -11.08 -2.00 4.98
CA CYS A 103 -10.39 -1.40 3.85
C CYS A 103 -9.17 -0.60 4.30
N PHE A 104 -9.31 0.19 5.36
CA PHE A 104 -8.21 0.97 5.93
C PHE A 104 -7.08 0.07 6.43
N GLU A 105 -7.41 -0.99 7.17
CA GLU A 105 -6.42 -1.98 7.63
C GLU A 105 -5.62 -2.56 6.45
N ILE A 106 -6.29 -2.98 5.37
CA ILE A 106 -5.65 -3.55 4.17
C ILE A 106 -4.76 -2.50 3.50
N ALA A 107 -5.25 -1.29 3.32
CA ALA A 107 -4.48 -0.20 2.72
C ALA A 107 -3.22 0.14 3.53
N THR A 108 -3.26 -0.02 4.86
CA THR A 108 -2.10 0.18 5.76
C THR A 108 -1.17 -1.04 5.85
N GLY A 109 -1.49 -2.15 5.17
CA GLY A 109 -0.61 -3.32 5.05
C GLY A 109 -1.08 -4.58 5.80
N SER A 110 -2.28 -4.59 6.37
CA SER A 110 -2.85 -5.85 6.89
C SER A 110 -2.98 -6.87 5.77
N PRO A 111 -2.54 -8.14 5.97
CA PRO A 111 -2.76 -9.18 4.99
C PRO A 111 -4.26 -9.50 4.83
N LEU A 112 -4.63 -9.96 3.64
CA LEU A 112 -5.96 -10.48 3.35
C LEU A 112 -6.18 -11.82 4.05
N THR A 113 -7.38 -12.00 4.60
CA THR A 113 -7.86 -13.28 5.10
C THR A 113 -8.16 -14.24 3.95
N GLU A 114 -8.21 -15.53 4.25
CA GLU A 114 -8.57 -16.56 3.25
C GLU A 114 -9.97 -16.36 2.69
N LYS A 115 -10.90 -15.78 3.44
CA LYS A 115 -12.25 -15.47 2.96
C LYS A 115 -12.23 -14.35 1.92
N GLU A 116 -11.46 -13.30 2.17
CA GLU A 116 -11.29 -12.16 1.25
C GLU A 116 -10.61 -12.60 -0.05
N LYS A 117 -9.55 -13.40 0.07
CA LYS A 117 -8.88 -13.99 -1.09
C LYS A 117 -9.86 -14.81 -1.93
N ASN A 118 -10.67 -15.66 -1.31
CA ASN A 118 -11.55 -16.59 -2.02
C ASN A 118 -12.94 -16.02 -2.37
N ALA A 119 -13.20 -14.73 -2.11
CA ALA A 119 -14.50 -14.12 -2.38
C ALA A 119 -14.71 -13.92 -3.89
N THR A 120 -15.70 -14.63 -4.45
CA THR A 120 -16.06 -14.57 -5.89
C THR A 120 -17.47 -14.03 -6.13
N LYS A 121 -18.29 -13.93 -5.09
CA LYS A 121 -19.69 -13.46 -5.18
C LYS A 121 -19.86 -12.10 -4.55
N LYS A 122 -20.78 -11.29 -5.11
CA LYS A 122 -21.12 -9.95 -4.60
C LYS A 122 -21.57 -9.93 -3.12
N SER A 123 -22.10 -11.05 -2.60
CA SER A 123 -22.50 -11.17 -1.19
C SER A 123 -21.33 -11.43 -0.23
N GLN A 124 -20.18 -11.86 -0.74
CA GLN A 124 -18.99 -12.27 0.03
C GLN A 124 -17.93 -11.18 0.08
N ILE A 125 -17.96 -10.25 -0.87
CA ILE A 125 -16.95 -9.21 -1.01
C ILE A 125 -17.12 -8.05 -0.03
N ASN A 126 -16.05 -7.28 0.13
CA ASN A 126 -16.11 -5.93 0.65
C ASN A 126 -16.38 -4.95 -0.53
N PRO A 127 -17.59 -4.38 -0.66
CA PRO A 127 -17.94 -3.50 -1.77
C PRO A 127 -17.38 -2.08 -1.65
N GLU A 128 -16.78 -1.72 -0.51
CA GLU A 128 -16.29 -0.36 -0.24
C GLU A 128 -14.88 -0.13 -0.83
N CYS A 129 -14.08 -1.17 -1.01
CA CYS A 129 -12.74 -1.10 -1.60
C CYS A 129 -12.43 -2.33 -2.48
N PRO A 130 -13.18 -2.53 -3.58
CA PRO A 130 -13.16 -3.78 -4.31
C PRO A 130 -11.81 -4.14 -4.92
N SER A 131 -11.02 -3.15 -5.35
CA SER A 131 -9.70 -3.36 -5.95
C SER A 131 -8.68 -3.99 -4.99
N ILE A 132 -8.73 -3.67 -3.71
CA ILE A 132 -7.73 -4.12 -2.72
C ILE A 132 -8.23 -5.27 -1.84
N ALA A 133 -9.53 -5.37 -1.60
CA ALA A 133 -10.09 -6.37 -0.71
C ALA A 133 -10.52 -7.67 -1.40
N ASN A 134 -10.78 -7.66 -2.71
CA ASN A 134 -11.41 -8.78 -3.41
C ASN A 134 -10.65 -9.20 -4.67
N PRO A 135 -9.46 -9.82 -4.54
CA PRO A 135 -8.60 -10.14 -5.69
C PRO A 135 -9.25 -11.08 -6.71
N ASN A 136 -10.21 -11.92 -6.30
CA ASN A 136 -10.85 -12.94 -7.14
C ASN A 136 -12.30 -12.58 -7.56
N TYR A 137 -12.77 -11.37 -7.25
CA TYR A 137 -14.11 -10.95 -7.65
C TYR A 137 -14.11 -10.23 -8.99
N VAL A 138 -14.92 -10.73 -9.94
CA VAL A 138 -15.16 -10.07 -11.22
C VAL A 138 -16.56 -9.44 -11.18
N PRO A 139 -16.68 -8.10 -11.30
CA PRO A 139 -17.98 -7.44 -11.37
C PRO A 139 -18.81 -7.94 -12.56
N TYR A 140 -20.09 -8.20 -12.34
CA TYR A 140 -21.04 -8.45 -13.42
C TYR A 140 -21.39 -7.13 -14.11
N ASN A 141 -21.33 -7.11 -15.44
CA ASN A 141 -21.74 -5.98 -16.29
C ASN A 141 -23.24 -5.71 -16.18
#